data_AF-A0A814BBC0-F1
#
_entry.id   AF-A0A814BBC0-F1
#
_cell.length_a   1.000
_cell.length_b   1.000
_cell.length_c   1.000
_cell.angle_alpha   90.00
_cell.angle_beta   90.00
_cell.angle_gamma   90.00
#
_symmetry.space_group_name_H-M   'P 1'
#
loop_
_entity.id
_entity.type
_entity.pdbx_description
1 polymer ?
#
loop_
_entity_poly.entity_id
_entity_poly.type
_entity_poly.pdbx_seq_one_letter_code
_entity_poly.pdbx_strand_id
1 'polypeptide(L)'
;MLAVADVNSDNLPDIIVANYGSNNVGVLLNGGSGTFLAQTTYTTDTNPYSVAVADVNSDGKLDIVVANYGSNDVGVLLNAGTGTFLAQTIYASGTNPYSTAVADVNSDSKPDIIVANYGSNDVGVLIQC
;
A
#
# COMPACT_ATOMS: atom_id res chain seq x y z
N MET A 1 -9.97 0.24 -4.12
CA MET A 1 -9.24 -0.77 -4.93
C MET A 1 -8.84 -1.94 -4.05
N LEU A 2 -8.46 -3.08 -4.62
CA LEU A 2 -7.85 -4.21 -3.88
C LEU A 2 -6.51 -4.62 -4.49
N ALA A 3 -5.68 -5.27 -3.68
CA ALA A 3 -4.49 -5.99 -4.08
C ALA A 3 -4.51 -7.40 -3.47
N VAL A 4 -3.77 -8.33 -4.08
CA VAL A 4 -3.63 -9.71 -3.62
C VAL A 4 -2.15 -10.03 -3.48
N ALA A 5 -1.74 -10.48 -2.31
CA ALA A 5 -0.35 -10.81 -1.99
C ALA A 5 -0.29 -11.68 -0.72
N ASP A 6 0.76 -12.46 -0.55
CA ASP A 6 1.04 -13.18 0.70
C ASP A 6 1.79 -12.24 1.66
N VAL A 7 1.06 -11.58 2.57
CA VAL A 7 1.64 -10.56 3.47
C VAL A 7 2.06 -11.13 4.82
N ASN A 8 1.76 -12.39 5.10
CA ASN A 8 2.15 -13.07 6.34
C ASN A 8 3.15 -14.23 6.12
N SER A 9 3.59 -14.45 4.88
CA SER A 9 4.55 -15.48 4.46
C SER A 9 4.09 -16.92 4.73
N ASP A 10 2.78 -17.18 4.63
CA ASP A 10 2.22 -18.52 4.80
C ASP A 10 1.98 -19.27 3.46
N ASN A 11 2.37 -18.67 2.34
CA ASN A 11 2.15 -19.12 0.96
C ASN A 11 0.69 -19.15 0.52
N LEU A 12 -0.21 -18.44 1.20
CA LEU A 12 -1.58 -18.23 0.79
C LEU A 12 -1.78 -16.77 0.35
N PRO A 13 -2.50 -16.51 -0.76
CA PRO A 13 -2.77 -15.15 -1.18
C PRO A 13 -3.79 -14.49 -0.25
N ASP A 14 -3.40 -13.38 0.38
CA ASP A 14 -4.24 -12.52 1.20
C ASP A 14 -4.89 -11.41 0.37
N ILE A 15 -5.90 -10.74 0.94
CA ILE A 15 -6.58 -9.61 0.30
C ILE A 15 -6.31 -8.33 1.08
N ILE A 16 -5.89 -7.29 0.36
CA ILE A 16 -5.67 -5.94 0.88
C ILE A 16 -6.66 -5.01 0.18
N VAL A 17 -7.41 -4.20 0.92
CA VAL A 17 -8.49 -3.36 0.38
C VAL A 17 -8.36 -1.92 0.87
N ALA A 18 -8.38 -0.96 -0.06
CA ALA A 18 -8.56 0.45 0.29
C ALA A 18 -10.04 0.76 0.57
N ASN A 19 -10.37 1.12 1.81
CA ASN A 19 -11.74 1.44 2.23
C ASN A 19 -11.97 2.94 2.16
N TYR A 20 -12.26 3.43 0.95
CA TYR A 20 -12.39 4.86 0.62
C TYR A 20 -13.24 5.66 1.62
N GLY A 21 -14.41 5.14 2.02
CA GLY A 21 -15.33 5.84 2.92
C GLY A 21 -14.97 5.73 4.41
N SER A 22 -14.05 4.83 4.77
CA SER A 22 -13.70 4.53 6.16
C SER A 22 -12.30 5.02 6.55
N ASN A 23 -11.57 5.64 5.63
CA ASN A 23 -10.20 6.15 5.84
C ASN A 23 -9.27 5.08 6.46
N ASN A 24 -9.33 3.87 5.93
CA ASN A 24 -8.45 2.79 6.34
C ASN A 24 -8.17 1.80 5.19
N VAL A 25 -7.16 0.98 5.39
CA VAL A 25 -6.92 -0.23 4.62
C VAL A 25 -7.35 -1.44 5.43
N GLY A 26 -8.05 -2.36 4.77
CA GLY A 26 -8.39 -3.68 5.29
C GLY A 26 -7.39 -4.74 4.83
N VAL A 27 -7.02 -5.64 5.74
CA VAL A 27 -6.24 -6.84 5.45
C VAL A 27 -7.06 -8.05 5.87
N LEU A 28 -7.31 -8.95 4.93
CA LEU A 28 -7.98 -10.23 5.15
C LEU A 28 -6.97 -11.34 4.85
N LEU A 29 -6.47 -11.96 5.92
CA LEU A 29 -5.55 -13.09 5.80
C LEU A 29 -6.30 -14.34 5.38
N ASN A 30 -5.71 -15.10 4.46
CA ASN A 30 -6.28 -16.33 3.96
C ASN A 30 -6.07 -17.46 4.98
N GLY A 31 -7.17 -17.99 5.53
CA GLY A 31 -7.10 -19.09 6.51
C GLY A 31 -6.90 -20.46 5.89
N GLY A 32 -6.78 -20.54 4.55
CA GLY A 32 -6.82 -21.77 3.79
C GLY A 32 -8.25 -22.29 3.62
N SER A 33 -8.40 -23.36 2.83
CA SER A 33 -9.70 -24.01 2.58
C SER A 33 -10.82 -23.08 2.07
N GLY A 34 -10.44 -21.98 1.39
CA GLY A 34 -11.37 -21.03 0.82
C GLY A 34 -12.01 -20.05 1.83
N THR A 35 -11.44 -19.92 3.03
CA THR A 35 -11.91 -18.96 4.05
C THR A 35 -10.89 -17.86 4.31
N PHE A 36 -11.38 -16.71 4.78
CA PHE A 36 -10.56 -15.60 5.24
C PHE A 36 -10.80 -15.36 6.73
N LEU A 37 -9.76 -14.92 7.44
CA LEU A 37 -9.87 -14.44 8.80
C LEU A 37 -10.67 -13.13 8.84
N ALA A 38 -11.06 -12.72 10.05
CA ALA A 38 -11.68 -11.42 10.26
C ALA A 38 -10.74 -10.30 9.76
N GLN A 39 -11.33 -9.31 9.09
CA GLN A 39 -10.59 -8.17 8.57
C GLN A 39 -9.91 -7.43 9.71
N THR A 40 -8.59 -7.22 9.56
CA THR A 40 -7.84 -6.26 10.37
C THR A 40 -7.76 -4.95 9.61
N THR A 41 -7.96 -3.82 10.30
CA THR A 41 -7.98 -2.49 9.66
C THR A 41 -6.84 -1.63 10.17
N TYR A 42 -6.22 -0.89 9.27
CA TYR A 42 -5.16 0.07 9.56
C TYR A 42 -5.59 1.44 9.10
N THR A 43 -5.63 2.41 10.02
CA THR A 43 -5.97 3.79 9.70
C THR A 43 -5.04 4.34 8.63
N THR A 44 -5.62 5.05 7.68
CA THR A 44 -4.90 5.83 6.69
C THR A 44 -5.34 7.29 6.75
N ASP A 45 -4.72 8.12 5.94
CA ASP A 45 -5.28 9.44 5.63
C ASP A 45 -6.53 9.35 4.73
N THR A 46 -6.97 10.50 4.24
CA THR A 46 -8.34 10.71 3.78
C THR A 46 -8.57 10.07 2.42
N ASN A 47 -9.66 9.29 2.34
CA ASN A 47 -10.15 8.67 1.11
C ASN A 47 -9.07 7.83 0.38
N PRO A 48 -8.57 6.75 1.01
CA PRO A 48 -7.63 5.85 0.36
C PRO A 48 -8.29 5.23 -0.88
N TYR A 49 -7.68 5.41 -2.05
CA TYR A 49 -8.26 5.01 -3.32
C TYR A 49 -7.64 3.73 -3.87
N SER A 50 -6.32 3.69 -3.88
CA SER A 50 -5.51 2.59 -4.42
C SER A 50 -4.53 2.05 -3.40
N VAL A 51 -4.20 0.77 -3.55
CA VAL A 51 -3.17 0.07 -2.78
C VAL A 51 -2.25 -0.67 -3.74
N ALA A 52 -0.95 -0.62 -3.46
CA ALA A 52 0.06 -1.47 -4.05
C ALA A 52 0.77 -2.22 -2.92
N VAL A 53 1.30 -3.41 -3.22
CA VAL A 53 1.99 -4.27 -2.25
C VAL A 53 3.36 -4.63 -2.80
N ALA A 54 4.41 -4.31 -2.04
CA ALA A 54 5.81 -4.57 -2.37
C ALA A 54 6.67 -4.42 -1.11
N ASP A 55 7.83 -5.04 -1.07
CA ASP A 55 8.86 -4.74 -0.07
C ASP A 55 9.46 -3.36 -0.42
N VAL A 56 9.10 -2.29 0.30
CA VAL A 56 9.51 -0.92 -0.02
C VAL A 56 10.71 -0.44 0.78
N ASN A 57 11.06 -1.17 1.84
CA ASN A 57 12.19 -0.85 2.71
C ASN A 57 13.36 -1.86 2.57
N SER A 58 13.22 -2.84 1.67
CA SER A 58 14.19 -3.91 1.40
C SER A 58 14.48 -4.80 2.61
N ASP A 59 13.47 -5.03 3.47
CA ASP A 59 13.59 -5.89 4.65
C ASP A 59 13.11 -7.34 4.42
N GLY A 60 12.66 -7.65 3.21
CA GLY A 60 12.15 -8.95 2.80
C GLY A 60 10.68 -9.18 3.09
N LYS A 61 9.93 -8.16 3.55
CA LYS A 61 8.50 -8.27 3.87
C LYS A 61 7.68 -7.37 2.96
N LEU A 62 6.52 -7.86 2.54
CA LEU A 62 5.63 -7.08 1.69
C LEU A 62 4.92 -6.00 2.51
N ASP A 63 5.20 -4.74 2.19
CA ASP A 63 4.57 -3.54 2.74
C ASP A 63 3.36 -3.11 1.90
N ILE A 64 2.56 -2.19 2.44
CA ILE A 64 1.41 -1.60 1.74
C ILE A 64 1.69 -0.14 1.42
N VAL A 65 1.53 0.23 0.15
CA VAL A 65 1.57 1.62 -0.33
C VAL A 65 0.16 2.07 -0.69
N VAL A 66 -0.29 3.19 -0.12
CA VAL A 66 -1.66 3.69 -0.25
C VAL A 66 -1.68 5.05 -0.93
N ALA A 67 -2.48 5.19 -1.99
CA ALA A 67 -2.81 6.50 -2.56
C ALA A 67 -3.97 7.12 -1.78
N ASN A 68 -3.71 8.14 -0.97
CA ASN A 68 -4.73 8.84 -0.19
C ASN A 68 -5.29 10.01 -1.02
N TYR A 69 -6.32 9.72 -1.80
CA TYR A 69 -6.88 10.63 -2.81
C TYR A 69 -7.35 11.96 -2.21
N GLY A 70 -7.93 11.93 -1.00
CA GLY A 70 -8.52 13.10 -0.36
C GLY A 70 -7.51 14.00 0.34
N SER A 71 -6.38 13.45 0.78
CA SER A 71 -5.34 14.21 1.49
C SER A 71 -4.15 14.62 0.62
N ASN A 72 -4.09 14.15 -0.64
CA ASN A 72 -3.03 14.46 -1.61
C ASN A 72 -1.65 13.96 -1.18
N ASP A 73 -1.62 12.76 -0.62
CA ASP A 73 -0.39 12.11 -0.19
C ASP A 73 -0.39 10.62 -0.53
N VAL A 74 0.77 10.02 -0.39
CA VAL A 74 0.95 8.58 -0.39
C VAL A 74 1.43 8.17 0.99
N GLY A 75 0.80 7.15 1.56
CA GLY A 75 1.24 6.61 2.82
C GLY A 75 1.70 5.16 2.71
N VAL A 76 2.73 4.82 3.48
CA VAL A 76 3.35 3.52 3.53
C VAL A 76 3.08 2.88 4.89
N LEU A 77 2.54 1.67 4.89
CA LEU A 77 2.38 0.85 6.07
C LEU A 77 3.40 -0.29 6.01
N LEU A 78 4.42 -0.22 6.86
CA LEU A 78 5.47 -1.22 6.92
C LEU A 78 4.99 -2.48 7.64
N ASN A 79 5.35 -3.64 7.11
CA ASN A 79 4.94 -4.93 7.65
C ASN A 79 5.91 -5.41 8.73
N ALA A 80 5.37 -5.86 9.86
CA ALA A 80 6.16 -6.48 10.92
C ALA A 80 6.62 -7.90 10.54
N GLY A 81 6.02 -8.52 9.52
CA GLY A 81 6.38 -9.83 8.96
C GLY A 81 5.36 -10.93 9.22
N THR A 82 4.21 -10.58 9.80
CA THR A 82 3.14 -11.54 10.15
C THR A 82 1.79 -11.09 9.61
N GLY A 83 1.78 -10.28 8.54
CA GLY A 83 0.57 -9.60 8.07
C GLY A 83 0.07 -8.52 9.03
N THR A 84 0.92 -8.05 9.95
CA THR A 84 0.61 -6.93 10.85
C THR A 84 1.42 -5.72 10.47
N PHE A 85 0.77 -4.55 10.42
CA PHE A 85 1.39 -3.35 9.87
C PHE A 85 1.55 -2.25 10.91
N LEU A 86 2.62 -1.47 10.76
CA LEU A 86 2.90 -0.29 11.58
C LEU A 86 2.01 0.89 11.17
N ALA A 87 2.05 1.94 11.99
CA ALA A 87 1.40 3.20 11.66
C ALA A 87 1.93 3.75 10.32
N GLN A 88 1.05 4.39 9.57
CA GLN A 88 1.35 4.90 8.25
C GLN A 88 2.42 6.00 8.32
N THR A 89 3.44 5.89 7.46
CA THR A 89 4.37 6.98 7.18
C THR A 89 3.91 7.71 5.93
N ILE A 90 3.82 9.04 5.98
CA ILE A 90 3.22 9.87 4.92
C ILE A 90 4.31 10.56 4.10
N TYR A 91 4.10 10.58 2.79
CA TYR A 91 4.92 11.30 1.84
C TYR A 91 4.04 12.15 0.92
N ALA A 92 4.47 13.38 0.67
CA ALA A 92 3.75 14.29 -0.22
C ALA A 92 3.64 13.72 -1.64
N SER A 93 2.51 14.01 -2.29
CA SER A 93 2.28 13.66 -3.69
C SER A 93 1.70 14.84 -4.46
N GLY A 94 1.34 14.59 -5.74
CA GLY A 94 0.50 15.50 -6.50
C GLY A 94 -0.95 15.51 -5.96
N THR A 95 -1.82 16.25 -6.64
CA THR A 95 -3.21 16.35 -6.19
C THR A 95 -4.03 15.15 -6.65
N ASN A 96 -4.89 14.65 -5.78
CA ASN A 96 -5.76 13.50 -6.01
C ASN A 96 -4.99 12.27 -6.55
N PRO A 97 -4.03 11.72 -5.78
CA PRO A 97 -3.31 10.51 -6.15
C PRO A 97 -4.32 9.37 -6.33
N TYR A 98 -4.27 8.72 -7.49
CA TYR A 98 -5.31 7.79 -7.93
C TYR A 98 -4.80 6.35 -8.03
N SER A 99 -3.55 6.16 -8.43
CA SER A 99 -2.92 4.84 -8.51
C SER A 99 -1.48 4.90 -8.06
N THR A 100 -1.03 3.82 -7.41
CA THR A 100 0.37 3.62 -7.01
C THR A 100 0.93 2.36 -7.65
N ALA A 101 2.23 2.36 -7.89
CA ALA A 101 3.02 1.20 -8.28
C ALA A 101 4.38 1.29 -7.59
N VAL A 102 5.08 0.16 -7.49
CA VAL A 102 6.41 0.10 -6.88
C VAL A 102 7.35 -0.61 -7.85
N ALA A 103 8.48 0.02 -8.14
CA ALA A 103 9.55 -0.53 -8.97
C ALA A 103 10.84 0.28 -8.77
N ASP A 104 12.00 -0.35 -8.95
CA ASP A 104 13.26 0.37 -9.08
C ASP A 104 13.30 1.04 -10.47
N VAL A 105 13.05 2.36 -10.54
CA VAL A 105 13.01 3.11 -11.80
C VAL A 105 14.29 3.90 -12.06
N ASN A 106 15.14 4.04 -11.05
CA ASN A 106 16.41 4.77 -11.15
C ASN A 106 17.64 3.84 -11.25
N SER A 107 17.46 2.53 -11.13
CA SER A 107 18.48 1.47 -11.14
C SER A 107 19.44 1.49 -9.94
N ASP A 108 18.99 1.91 -8.76
CA ASP A 108 19.79 1.92 -7.52
C ASP A 108 19.57 0.67 -6.63
N SER A 109 18.80 -0.30 -7.13
CA SER A 109 18.39 -1.51 -6.41
C SER A 109 17.50 -1.26 -5.20
N LYS A 110 16.88 -0.07 -5.10
CA LYS A 110 15.85 0.25 -4.11
C LYS A 110 14.50 0.44 -4.81
N PRO A 111 13.41 -0.03 -4.20
CA PRO A 111 12.08 0.10 -4.74
C PRO A 111 11.58 1.55 -4.65
N ASP A 112 11.33 2.19 -5.79
CA ASP A 112 10.72 3.52 -5.82
C ASP A 112 9.20 3.44 -5.83
N ILE A 113 8.54 4.47 -5.30
CA ILE A 113 7.08 4.58 -5.34
C ILE A 113 6.68 5.50 -6.49
N ILE A 114 5.93 4.96 -7.45
CA ILE A 114 5.37 5.71 -8.59
C ILE A 114 3.89 6.02 -8.31
N VAL A 115 3.49 7.27 -8.54
CA VAL A 115 2.14 7.76 -8.23
C VAL A 115 1.55 8.45 -9.45
N ALA A 116 0.40 7.99 -9.91
CA ALA A 116 -0.39 8.68 -10.92
C ALA A 116 -1.37 9.65 -10.22
N ASN A 117 -1.20 10.94 -10.47
CA ASN A 117 -2.00 11.98 -9.83
C ASN A 117 -3.06 12.49 -10.79
N TYR A 118 -4.32 12.19 -10.48
CA TYR A 118 -5.45 12.58 -11.32
C TYR A 118 -5.68 14.09 -11.31
N GLY A 119 -5.51 14.73 -10.14
CA GLY A 119 -5.80 16.15 -9.97
C GLY A 119 -4.74 17.05 -10.60
N SER A 120 -3.46 16.69 -10.48
CA SER A 120 -2.33 17.49 -11.00
C SER A 120 -1.96 17.15 -12.43
N ASN A 121 -2.55 16.09 -13.00
CA ASN A 121 -2.28 15.61 -14.37
C ASN A 121 -0.79 15.25 -14.58
N ASP A 122 -0.16 14.64 -13.58
CA ASP A 122 1.24 14.23 -13.63
C ASP A 122 1.46 12.83 -13.01
N VAL A 123 2.69 12.35 -13.17
CA VAL A 123 3.20 11.15 -12.49
C VAL A 123 4.34 11.61 -11.59
N GLY A 124 4.20 11.36 -10.29
CA GLY A 124 5.26 11.56 -9.30
C GLY A 124 6.06 10.28 -9.08
N VAL A 125 7.33 10.43 -8.74
CA VAL A 125 8.20 9.32 -8.29
C VAL A 125 8.84 9.74 -6.98
N LEU A 126 8.64 8.93 -5.94
CA LEU A 126 9.34 9.02 -4.67
C LEU A 126 10.51 8.05 -4.71
N ILE A 127 11.70 8.64 -4.81
CA ILE A 127 12.96 7.88 -4.78
C ILE A 127 13.29 7.52 -3.34
N GLN A 128 13.53 6.23 -3.10
CA GLN A 128 13.95 5.76 -1.78
C GLN A 128 15.49 5.84 -1.67
N CYS A 129 15.98 6.49 -0.62
CA CYS A 129 17.41 6.76 -0.43
C CYS A 129 18.16 5.73 0.41
#